data_AF-A0A653B5S2-F1
#
_entry.id   AF-A0A653B5S2-F1
#
_cell.length_a   1.000
_cell.length_b   1.000
_cell.length_c   1.000
_cell.angle_alpha   90.00
_cell.angle_beta   90.00
_cell.angle_gamma   90.00
#
_symmetry.space_group_name_H-M   'P 1'
#
loop_
_entity.id
_entity.type
_entity.pdbx_description
1 polymer ?
#
loop_
_entity_poly.entity_id
_entity_poly.type
_entity_poly.pdbx_seq_one_letter_code
_entity_poly.pdbx_strand_id
1 'polypeptide(L)'
;MLFVALLMLLTLIAALPQLLGLPLLPSWRARMRLALSLALLLIGVDHWLTPARYLAMMPPYLPLHEPLVLFTGACEIAGAIGLMWPGTRRLAGIMLAVYFVCVFPANLHNALHGLDAQGLPSARWYYWARLPFQPLIILWTLYAAGVLNGRAALTGPGERSPAHR
;
A
#
# COMPACT_ATOMS: atom_id res chain seq x y z
N MET A 1 -7.63 -5.75 -8.09
CA MET A 1 -8.76 -5.08 -8.79
C MET A 1 -9.44 -4.07 -7.88
N LEU A 2 -10.30 -4.48 -6.94
CA LEU A 2 -11.04 -3.54 -6.07
C LEU A 2 -10.11 -2.61 -5.28
N PHE A 3 -9.04 -3.14 -4.70
CA PHE A 3 -8.03 -2.32 -4.01
C PHE A 3 -7.38 -1.27 -4.92
N VAL A 4 -6.95 -1.67 -6.11
CA VAL A 4 -6.33 -0.75 -7.08
C VAL A 4 -7.34 0.29 -7.58
N ALA A 5 -8.59 -0.12 -7.85
CA ALA A 5 -9.66 0.78 -8.22
C ALA A 5 -9.94 1.81 -7.11
N LEU A 6 -9.95 1.36 -5.85
CA LEU A 6 -10.05 2.24 -4.68
C LEU A 6 -8.87 3.22 -4.62
N LEU A 7 -7.62 2.77 -4.83
CA LEU A 7 -6.45 3.65 -4.87
C LEU A 7 -6.57 4.71 -5.96
N MET A 8 -6.97 4.31 -7.18
CA MET A 8 -7.18 5.23 -8.30
C MET A 8 -8.27 6.25 -7.97
N LEU A 9 -9.43 5.80 -7.51
CA LEU A 9 -10.56 6.64 -7.14
C LEU A 9 -10.20 7.65 -6.04
N LEU A 10 -9.60 7.19 -4.94
CA LEU A 10 -9.18 8.06 -3.83
C LEU A 10 -8.14 9.09 -4.27
N THR A 11 -7.25 8.73 -5.19
CA THR A 11 -6.24 9.65 -5.72
C THR A 11 -6.87 10.74 -6.59
N LEU A 12 -7.86 10.37 -7.42
CA LEU A 12 -8.62 11.31 -8.24
C LEU A 12 -9.47 12.25 -7.37
N ILE A 13 -10.14 11.71 -6.34
CA ILE A 13 -10.89 12.52 -5.36
C ILE A 13 -9.96 13.51 -4.65
N ALA A 14 -8.77 13.07 -4.23
CA ALA A 14 -7.78 13.94 -3.61
C ALA A 14 -7.23 15.03 -4.55
N ALA A 15 -7.49 14.95 -5.87
CA ALA A 15 -7.17 15.98 -6.84
C ALA A 15 -8.29 17.02 -7.04
N LEU A 16 -9.54 16.73 -6.63
CA LEU A 16 -10.69 17.62 -6.82
C LEU A 16 -10.50 19.04 -6.24
N PRO A 17 -9.88 19.24 -5.06
CA PRO A 17 -9.66 20.58 -4.52
C PRO A 17 -8.86 21.50 -5.46
N GLN A 18 -8.01 20.93 -6.33
CA GLN A 18 -7.23 21.71 -7.31
C GLN A 18 -8.10 22.25 -8.45
N LEU A 19 -9.19 21.56 -8.79
CA LEU A 19 -10.17 22.07 -9.76
C LEU A 19 -10.91 23.32 -9.24
N LEU A 20 -10.93 23.49 -7.91
CA LEU A 20 -11.49 24.64 -7.20
C LEU A 20 -10.43 25.70 -6.83
N GLY A 21 -9.19 25.56 -7.30
CA GLY A 21 -8.10 26.49 -7.01
C GLY A 21 -7.52 26.39 -5.58
N LEU A 22 -7.86 25.35 -4.81
CA LEU A 22 -7.35 25.16 -3.44
C LEU A 22 -5.96 24.49 -3.47
N PRO A 23 -4.95 25.04 -2.76
CA PRO A 23 -3.57 24.52 -2.77
C PRO A 23 -3.39 23.28 -1.87
N LEU A 24 -4.37 22.38 -1.81
CA LEU A 24 -4.32 21.15 -1.02
C LEU A 24 -3.68 20.01 -1.82
N LEU A 25 -2.73 19.31 -1.19
CA LEU A 25 -2.03 18.13 -1.74
C LEU A 25 -1.53 18.32 -3.20
N PRO A 26 -0.77 19.39 -3.49
CA PRO A 26 -0.44 19.77 -4.86
C PRO A 26 0.36 18.68 -5.61
N SER A 27 1.21 17.92 -4.92
CA SER A 27 1.98 16.84 -5.55
C SER A 27 1.14 15.58 -5.76
N TRP A 28 1.29 14.94 -6.93
CA TRP A 28 0.70 13.62 -7.21
C TRP A 28 1.13 12.59 -6.17
N ARG A 29 2.39 12.66 -5.73
CA ARG A 29 2.95 11.81 -4.67
C ARG A 29 2.20 11.94 -3.34
N ALA A 30 1.84 13.16 -2.92
CA ALA A 30 1.07 13.36 -1.70
C ALA A 30 -0.34 12.76 -1.81
N ARG A 31 -1.00 12.90 -2.97
CA ARG A 31 -2.30 12.30 -3.26
C ARG A 31 -2.25 10.77 -3.24
N MET A 32 -1.30 10.19 -3.96
CA MET A 32 -1.07 8.73 -3.99
C MET A 32 -0.79 8.16 -2.60
N ARG A 33 -0.03 8.89 -1.78
CA ARG A 33 0.30 8.50 -0.40
C ARG A 33 -0.92 8.57 0.51
N LEU A 34 -1.73 9.62 0.41
CA LEU A 34 -2.98 9.73 1.16
C LEU A 34 -3.94 8.60 0.77
N ALA A 35 -4.15 8.38 -0.52
CA ALA A 35 -4.99 7.30 -1.04
C ALA A 35 -4.53 5.93 -0.52
N LEU A 36 -3.23 5.63 -0.59
CA LEU A 36 -2.66 4.39 -0.05
C LEU A 36 -2.86 4.26 1.46
N SER A 37 -2.62 5.33 2.22
CA SER A 37 -2.77 5.31 3.68
C SER A 37 -4.22 5.07 4.09
N LEU A 38 -5.18 5.73 3.42
CA LEU A 38 -6.61 5.53 3.69
C LEU A 38 -7.06 4.11 3.32
N ALA A 39 -6.67 3.61 2.15
CA ALA A 39 -7.05 2.28 1.71
C ALA A 39 -6.49 1.18 2.64
N LEU A 40 -5.22 1.31 3.06
CA LEU A 40 -4.58 0.39 4.02
C LEU A 40 -5.20 0.50 5.40
N LEU A 41 -5.55 1.69 5.88
CA LEU A 41 -6.21 1.85 7.17
C LEU A 41 -7.59 1.17 7.17
N LEU A 42 -8.37 1.35 6.10
CA LEU A 42 -9.69 0.73 5.97
C LEU A 42 -9.60 -0.81 5.95
N ILE A 43 -8.72 -1.37 5.13
CA ILE A 43 -8.56 -2.82 5.01
C ILE A 43 -7.92 -3.40 6.27
N GLY A 44 -6.92 -2.70 6.82
CA GLY A 44 -6.25 -3.09 8.05
C GLY A 44 -7.24 -3.17 9.21
N VAL A 45 -8.15 -2.21 9.36
CA VAL A 45 -9.24 -2.27 10.37
C VAL A 45 -10.22 -3.40 10.06
N ASP A 46 -10.57 -3.62 8.80
CA ASP A 46 -11.51 -4.65 8.38
C ASP A 46 -11.02 -6.09 8.66
N HIS A 47 -9.70 -6.32 8.72
CA HIS A 47 -9.13 -7.60 9.21
C HIS A 47 -9.55 -7.91 10.65
N TRP A 48 -9.70 -6.90 11.50
CA TRP A 48 -10.13 -7.06 12.89
C TRP A 48 -11.65 -7.14 13.03
N LEU A 49 -12.38 -6.38 12.20
CA LEU A 49 -13.85 -6.37 12.25
C LEU A 49 -14.46 -7.62 11.62
N THR A 50 -13.84 -8.16 10.57
CA THR A 50 -14.39 -9.28 9.78
C THR A 50 -13.34 -10.34 9.40
N PRO A 51 -12.62 -10.92 10.38
CA PRO A 51 -11.52 -11.87 10.12
C PRO A 51 -11.94 -13.08 9.28
N ALA A 52 -13.20 -13.54 9.43
CA ALA A 52 -13.75 -14.68 8.68
C ALA A 52 -13.61 -14.54 7.15
N ARG A 53 -13.67 -13.32 6.61
CA ARG A 53 -13.50 -13.07 5.17
C ARG A 53 -12.09 -13.40 4.69
N TYR A 54 -11.10 -13.13 5.53
CA TYR A 54 -9.68 -13.34 5.25
C TYR A 54 -9.26 -14.77 5.55
N LEU A 55 -9.84 -15.39 6.59
CA LEU A 55 -9.64 -16.80 6.89
C LEU A 55 -9.99 -17.71 5.71
N ALA A 56 -11.05 -17.37 4.96
CA ALA A 56 -11.43 -18.08 3.73
C ALA A 56 -10.35 -17.99 2.63
N MET A 57 -9.44 -17.02 2.70
CA MET A 57 -8.35 -16.82 1.74
C MET A 57 -7.02 -17.43 2.18
N MET A 58 -6.94 -17.98 3.41
CA MET A 58 -5.69 -18.46 3.97
C MET A 58 -5.31 -19.81 3.36
N PRO A 59 -4.12 -19.93 2.76
CA PRO A 59 -3.64 -21.21 2.28
C PRO A 59 -3.49 -22.21 3.43
N PRO A 60 -3.88 -23.48 3.25
CA PRO A 60 -3.90 -24.49 4.33
C PRO A 60 -2.51 -24.87 4.85
N TYR A 61 -1.44 -24.51 4.13
CA TYR A 61 -0.06 -24.76 4.57
C TYR A 61 0.44 -23.72 5.58
N LEU A 62 -0.27 -22.62 5.80
CA LEU A 62 0.11 -21.63 6.81
C LEU A 62 -0.45 -22.04 8.18
N PRO A 63 0.34 -21.99 9.26
CA PRO A 63 -0.19 -22.18 10.60
C PRO A 63 -0.90 -20.92 11.08
N LEU A 64 -1.64 -21.01 12.19
CA LEU A 64 -2.15 -19.84 12.93
C LEU A 64 -2.91 -18.82 12.06
N HIS A 65 -3.89 -19.30 11.27
CA HIS A 65 -4.60 -18.46 10.29
C HIS A 65 -5.13 -17.14 10.87
N GLU A 66 -5.87 -17.20 11.98
CA GLU A 66 -6.47 -16.00 12.58
C GLU A 66 -5.42 -15.03 13.16
N PRO A 67 -4.43 -15.47 13.96
CA PRO A 67 -3.33 -14.60 14.37
C PRO A 67 -2.59 -13.94 13.20
N LEU A 68 -2.37 -14.67 12.10
CA LEU A 68 -1.73 -14.10 10.91
C LEU A 68 -2.60 -13.03 10.26
N VAL A 69 -3.92 -13.24 10.13
CA VAL A 69 -4.87 -12.25 9.61
C VAL A 69 -4.87 -10.97 10.46
N LEU A 70 -4.90 -11.10 11.79
CA LEU A 70 -4.85 -9.92 12.67
C LEU A 70 -3.50 -9.22 12.60
N PHE A 71 -2.41 -9.98 12.49
CA PHE A 71 -1.06 -9.44 12.32
C PHE A 71 -0.91 -8.67 11.02
N THR A 72 -1.40 -9.20 9.89
CA THR A 72 -1.36 -8.48 8.61
C THR A 72 -2.18 -7.20 8.67
N GLY A 73 -3.36 -7.23 9.31
CA GLY A 73 -4.15 -6.02 9.59
C GLY A 73 -3.40 -4.98 10.43
N ALA A 74 -2.67 -5.41 11.46
CA ALA A 74 -1.81 -4.53 12.27
C ALA A 74 -0.70 -3.87 11.43
N CYS A 75 -0.05 -4.65 10.56
CA CYS A 75 0.99 -4.15 9.66
C CYS A 75 0.44 -3.09 8.69
N GLU A 76 -0.76 -3.28 8.15
CA GLU A 76 -1.40 -2.32 7.25
C GLU A 76 -1.72 -0.99 7.96
N ILE A 77 -2.27 -1.06 9.18
CA ILE A 77 -2.55 0.13 10.01
C ILE A 77 -1.25 0.86 10.36
N ALA A 78 -0.23 0.14 10.83
CA ALA A 78 1.07 0.72 11.17
C ALA A 78 1.74 1.36 9.95
N GLY A 79 1.66 0.71 8.79
CA GLY A 79 2.16 1.23 7.53
C GLY A 79 1.42 2.49 7.07
N ALA A 80 0.09 2.52 7.19
CA ALA A 80 -0.73 3.68 6.87
C ALA A 80 -0.34 4.90 7.74
N ILE A 81 -0.22 4.72 9.05
CA ILE A 81 0.22 5.77 9.99
C ILE A 81 1.66 6.20 9.65
N GLY A 82 2.56 5.24 9.43
CA GLY A 82 3.96 5.48 9.11
C GLY A 82 4.17 6.26 7.81
N LEU A 83 3.34 6.04 6.79
CA LEU A 83 3.39 6.82 5.55
C LEU A 83 3.05 8.30 5.77
N MET A 84 2.21 8.62 6.76
CA MET A 84 1.80 10.00 7.04
C MET A 84 2.87 10.79 7.79
N TRP A 85 3.66 10.13 8.63
CA TRP A 85 4.72 10.77 9.41
C TRP A 85 6.04 10.93 8.62
N PRO A 86 6.59 12.15 8.44
CA PRO A 86 7.80 12.37 7.63
C PRO A 86 9.01 11.53 8.06
N GLY A 87 9.22 11.35 9.36
CA GLY A 87 10.38 10.61 9.91
C GLY A 87 10.37 9.11 9.64
N THR A 88 9.19 8.49 9.48
CA THR A 88 9.06 7.04 9.27
C THR A 88 8.60 6.69 7.86
N ARG A 89 8.18 7.67 7.04
CA ARG A 89 7.60 7.48 5.71
C ARG A 89 8.38 6.54 4.79
N ARG A 90 9.70 6.72 4.68
CA ARG A 90 10.53 5.89 3.81
C ARG A 90 10.60 4.45 4.33
N LEU A 91 10.82 4.27 5.63
CA LEU A 91 10.84 2.95 6.26
C LEU A 91 9.48 2.26 6.10
N ALA A 92 8.37 2.96 6.38
CA ALA A 92 7.02 2.44 6.20
C ALA A 92 6.76 2.00 4.75
N GLY A 93 7.19 2.78 3.76
CA GLY A 93 7.10 2.39 2.35
C GLY A 93 7.88 1.13 1.99
N ILE A 94 9.10 0.99 2.50
CA ILE A 94 9.93 -0.22 2.28
C ILE A 94 9.29 -1.42 2.98
N MET A 95 8.85 -1.28 4.23
CA MET A 95 8.21 -2.36 4.98
C MET A 95 6.88 -2.79 4.34
N LEU A 96 6.08 -1.85 3.85
CA LEU A 96 4.86 -2.17 3.09
C LEU A 96 5.18 -2.87 1.77
N ALA A 97 6.26 -2.48 1.06
CA ALA A 97 6.68 -3.19 -0.14
C ALA A 97 7.07 -4.65 0.17
N VAL A 98 7.82 -4.89 1.25
CA VAL A 98 8.14 -6.23 1.75
C VAL A 98 6.87 -6.99 2.13
N TYR A 99 5.96 -6.36 2.87
CA TYR A 99 4.66 -6.91 3.21
C TYR A 99 3.89 -7.40 1.96
N PHE A 100 3.81 -6.57 0.91
CA PHE A 100 3.15 -6.95 -0.33
C PHE A 100 3.82 -8.13 -1.04
N VAL A 101 5.15 -8.28 -0.92
CA VAL A 101 5.85 -9.48 -1.40
C VAL A 101 5.47 -10.70 -0.55
N CYS A 102 5.43 -10.56 0.78
CA CYS A 102 5.11 -11.65 1.71
C CYS A 102 3.68 -12.18 1.55
N VAL A 103 2.70 -11.34 1.21
CA VAL A 103 1.31 -11.78 0.97
C VAL A 103 1.07 -12.29 -0.46
N PHE A 104 2.04 -12.14 -1.37
CA PHE A 104 1.91 -12.61 -2.76
C PHE A 104 1.66 -14.12 -2.88
N PRO A 105 2.34 -15.03 -2.15
CA PRO A 105 2.06 -16.46 -2.20
C PRO A 105 0.60 -16.82 -1.88
N ALA A 106 -0.02 -16.13 -0.91
CA ALA A 106 -1.44 -16.32 -0.61
C ALA A 106 -2.33 -15.87 -1.78
N ASN A 107 -2.02 -14.74 -2.41
CA ASN A 107 -2.75 -14.30 -3.61
C ASN A 107 -2.58 -15.26 -4.79
N LEU A 108 -1.40 -15.85 -4.98
CA LEU A 108 -1.15 -16.86 -5.99
C LEU A 108 -1.95 -18.14 -5.70
N HIS A 109 -1.97 -18.60 -4.45
CA HIS A 109 -2.79 -19.74 -4.03
C HIS A 109 -4.27 -19.52 -4.38
N ASN A 110 -4.80 -18.34 -4.09
CA ASN A 110 -6.18 -17.95 -4.37
C ASN A 110 -6.48 -17.90 -5.88
N ALA A 111 -5.52 -17.48 -6.71
CA ALA A 111 -5.65 -17.51 -8.16
C ALA A 111 -5.70 -18.94 -8.72
N LEU A 112 -4.89 -19.84 -8.16
CA LEU A 112 -4.81 -21.24 -8.59
C LEU A 112 -6.06 -22.04 -8.21
N HIS A 113 -6.56 -21.86 -6.98
CA HIS A 113 -7.66 -22.69 -6.45
C HIS A 113 -9.03 -22.04 -6.64
N GLY A 114 -9.08 -20.72 -6.86
CA GLY A 114 -10.33 -19.96 -6.77
C GLY A 114 -10.83 -19.89 -5.32
N LEU A 115 -11.68 -18.90 -5.04
CA LEU A 115 -12.25 -18.72 -3.72
C LEU A 115 -13.71 -18.29 -3.83
N ASP A 116 -14.51 -18.77 -2.89
CA ASP A 116 -15.86 -18.27 -2.64
C ASP A 116 -15.88 -17.56 -1.27
N ALA A 117 -15.31 -16.35 -1.27
CA ALA A 117 -15.19 -15.53 -0.06
C ALA A 117 -16.26 -14.43 -0.07
N GLN A 118 -16.95 -14.26 1.06
CA GLN A 118 -18.03 -13.29 1.18
C GLN A 118 -17.58 -11.86 0.83
N GLY A 119 -18.31 -11.20 -0.06
CA GLY A 119 -18.01 -9.84 -0.50
C GLY A 119 -16.93 -9.73 -1.59
N LEU A 120 -16.44 -10.85 -2.12
CA LEU A 120 -15.53 -10.86 -3.27
C LEU A 120 -16.12 -11.55 -4.49
N PRO A 121 -15.70 -11.16 -5.71
CA PRO A 121 -16.09 -11.87 -6.91
C PRO A 121 -15.61 -13.32 -6.87
N SER A 122 -16.51 -14.28 -7.06
CA SER A 122 -16.20 -15.71 -7.19
C SER A 122 -15.54 -16.05 -8.54
N ALA A 123 -15.55 -15.11 -9.50
CA ALA A 123 -15.01 -15.32 -10.84
C ALA A 123 -13.49 -15.53 -10.81
N ARG A 124 -13.02 -16.71 -11.25
CA ARG A 124 -11.60 -17.10 -11.22
C ARG A 124 -10.64 -16.08 -11.86
N TRP A 125 -11.04 -15.46 -12.98
CA TRP A 125 -10.22 -14.46 -13.68
C TRP A 125 -9.85 -13.26 -12.80
N TYR A 126 -10.71 -12.91 -11.84
CA TYR A 126 -10.50 -11.78 -10.95
C TYR A 126 -9.28 -12.00 -10.04
N TYR A 127 -9.05 -13.22 -9.57
CA TYR A 127 -7.90 -13.56 -8.73
C TYR A 127 -6.60 -13.58 -9.53
N TRP A 128 -6.62 -14.11 -10.75
CA TRP A 128 -5.48 -14.04 -11.68
C TRP A 128 -5.10 -12.61 -12.01
N ALA A 129 -6.10 -11.75 -12.23
CA ALA A 129 -5.87 -10.34 -12.49
C ALA A 129 -5.22 -9.61 -11.30
N ARG A 130 -5.23 -10.13 -10.06
CA ARG A 130 -4.55 -9.48 -8.93
C ARG A 130 -3.02 -9.55 -9.05
N LEU A 131 -2.50 -10.66 -9.58
CA LEU A 131 -1.06 -10.94 -9.59
C LEU A 131 -0.24 -9.87 -10.33
N PRO A 132 -0.57 -9.46 -11.58
CA PRO A 132 0.19 -8.42 -12.28
C PRO A 132 0.04 -7.02 -11.66
N PHE A 133 -1.01 -6.78 -10.87
CA PHE A 133 -1.21 -5.50 -10.17
C PHE A 133 -0.43 -5.40 -8.87
N GLN A 134 0.04 -6.51 -8.30
CA GLN A 134 0.79 -6.50 -7.06
C GLN A 134 2.17 -5.79 -7.21
N PRO A 135 2.94 -6.02 -8.29
CA PRO A 135 4.10 -5.19 -8.61
C PRO A 135 3.76 -3.70 -8.76
N LEU A 136 2.62 -3.36 -9.38
CA LEU A 136 2.19 -1.97 -9.52
C LEU A 136 1.90 -1.31 -8.17
N ILE A 137 1.29 -2.04 -7.23
CA ILE A 137 1.05 -1.58 -5.85
C ILE A 137 2.38 -1.38 -5.11
N ILE A 138 3.35 -2.26 -5.31
CA ILE A 138 4.69 -2.12 -4.72
C ILE A 138 5.36 -0.84 -5.24
N LEU A 139 5.36 -0.62 -6.56
CA LEU A 139 5.91 0.58 -7.17
C LEU A 139 5.19 1.85 -6.70
N TRP A 140 3.85 1.80 -6.62
CA TRP A 140 3.03 2.89 -6.08
C TRP A 140 3.47 3.24 -4.66
N THR A 141 3.62 2.23 -3.80
CA THR A 141 4.03 2.36 -2.40
C THR A 141 5.40 3.02 -2.27
N LEU A 142 6.39 2.51 -3.01
CA LEU A 142 7.77 3.04 -2.96
C LEU A 142 7.84 4.47 -3.52
N TYR A 143 7.08 4.78 -4.57
CA TYR A 143 6.98 6.14 -5.10
C TYR A 143 6.30 7.09 -4.10
N ALA A 144 5.15 6.71 -3.54
CA ALA A 144 4.40 7.47 -2.55
C ALA A 144 5.24 7.77 -1.30
N ALA A 145 6.05 6.81 -0.86
CA ALA A 145 6.98 6.96 0.26
C ALA A 145 8.22 7.81 -0.05
N GLY A 146 8.47 8.14 -1.33
CA GLY A 146 9.64 8.90 -1.75
C GLY A 146 10.94 8.09 -1.71
N VAL A 147 10.86 6.77 -1.85
CA VAL A 147 12.01 5.86 -1.96
C VAL A 147 12.60 5.89 -3.37
N LEU A 148 11.75 5.88 -4.40
CA LEU A 148 12.17 5.87 -5.81
C LEU A 148 12.70 7.23 -6.34
N ASN A 149 12.84 8.25 -5.48
CA ASN A 149 13.35 9.56 -5.88
C ASN A 149 14.71 9.83 -5.22
N GLY A 150 15.77 9.36 -5.89
CA GLY A 150 17.17 9.48 -5.48
C GLY A 150 17.84 10.82 -5.77
N ARG A 151 17.20 11.96 -5.50
CA ARG A 151 17.88 13.28 -5.61
C ARG A 151 18.60 13.74 -4.34
N ALA A 152 18.52 12.99 -3.24
CA ALA A 152 19.18 13.36 -1.98
C ALA A 152 20.56 12.72 -1.75
N ALA A 153 21.03 11.87 -2.65
CA ALA A 153 22.31 11.15 -2.49
C ALA A 153 23.45 11.72 -3.34
N LEU A 154 23.22 12.76 -4.16
CA LEU A 154 24.24 13.38 -5.03
C LEU A 154 24.69 14.78 -4.59
N THR A 155 24.08 15.36 -3.55
CA THR A 155 24.66 16.52 -2.87
C THR A 155 25.52 16.01 -1.73
N GLY A 156 26.72 15.55 -2.07
CA GLY A 156 27.77 15.35 -1.07
C GLY A 156 28.03 16.67 -0.32
N PRO A 157 28.54 16.63 0.91
CA PRO A 157 28.96 17.81 1.66
C PRO A 157 30.22 18.42 1.01
N GLY A 158 30.06 19.10 -0.13
CA GLY A 158 31.16 19.61 -0.96
C GLY A 158 31.15 21.12 -1.20
N GLU A 159 30.02 21.81 -1.07
CA GLU A 159 29.96 23.27 -1.21
C GLU A 159 29.93 23.94 0.16
N ARG A 160 31.00 23.75 0.95
CA ARG A 160 31.38 24.77 1.93
C ARG A 160 32.30 25.75 1.23
N SER A 161 31.75 26.92 0.97
CA SER A 161 32.44 28.16 0.61
C SER A 161 33.83 28.27 1.26
N PRO A 162 34.90 28.53 0.49
CA PRO A 162 36.10 29.14 1.02
C PRO A 162 36.00 30.67 0.90
N ALA A 163 35.93 31.28 2.09
CA ALA A 163 36.67 32.45 2.50
C ALA A 163 36.23 33.86 2.03
N HIS A 164 35.77 34.64 3.01
CA HIS A 164 36.30 35.97 3.25
C HIS A 164 37.84 35.95 3.26
N ARG A 165 38.48 36.75 2.42
CA ARG A 165 39.61 37.64 2.73
C ARG A 165 39.94 38.50 1.53
#